data_AF-A0A6A6C934-F1
#
_entry.id   AF-A0A6A6C934-F1
#
_cell.length_a   1.000
_cell.length_b   1.000
_cell.length_c   1.000
_cell.angle_alpha   90.00
_cell.angle_beta   90.00
_cell.angle_gamma   90.00
#
_symmetry.space_group_name_H-M   'P 1'
#
loop_
_entity.id
_entity.type
_entity.pdbx_description
1 polymer ?
#
loop_
_entity_poly.entity_id
_entity_poly.type
_entity_poly.pdbx_seq_one_letter_code
_entity_poly.pdbx_strand_id
1 'polypeptide(L)'
;MAEEKAKNRKERRAEAKESGKPVEPPTKTPKMKMAQPDRSRPSKKTLLDVYDEKKELLEQGQPFDKKYEDGLPRGESGNILEAGLGDGEPIGPLGDAIFWAVCLTMFHFTLDVLVFNQYAQDIVWPAIIKRSATILPILFLVIYIMRSETAKKLEWGRQILFFVMGTAAGCYLIQAGNKYDYFFVMKQAPPLGTFWVFSVIEMNLYFGVASVLIDLVFLWVNDFSVF
;
A
#
# COMPACT_ATOMS: atom_id res chain seq x y z
N MET A 1 -42.04 12.26 40.18
CA MET A 1 -40.65 12.10 39.68
C MET A 1 -40.64 10.83 38.86
N ALA A 2 -40.74 10.93 37.53
CA ALA A 2 -40.90 9.76 36.66
C ALA A 2 -39.62 8.91 36.67
N GLU A 3 -39.75 7.62 36.95
CA GLU A 3 -38.66 6.65 36.77
C GLU A 3 -38.31 6.58 35.29
N GLU A 4 -37.16 7.14 34.93
CA GLU A 4 -36.59 7.02 33.60
C GLU A 4 -36.20 5.55 33.38
N LYS A 5 -37.09 4.82 32.70
CA LYS A 5 -36.92 3.42 32.32
C LYS A 5 -35.60 3.27 31.58
N ALA A 6 -34.73 2.36 32.03
CA ALA A 6 -33.42 2.14 31.43
C ALA A 6 -33.56 1.78 29.93
N LYS A 7 -33.31 2.75 29.05
CA LYS A 7 -33.39 2.59 27.59
C LYS A 7 -32.36 1.57 27.10
N ASN A 8 -32.78 0.68 26.21
CA ASN A 8 -31.92 -0.34 25.62
C ASN A 8 -30.79 0.34 24.81
N ARG A 9 -29.58 -0.25 24.78
CA ARG A 9 -28.42 0.29 24.03
C ARG A 9 -28.77 0.60 22.57
N LYS A 10 -29.64 -0.21 21.97
CA LYS A 10 -30.11 -0.02 20.58
C LYS A 10 -30.93 1.26 20.42
N GLU A 11 -31.80 1.56 21.37
CA GLU A 11 -32.67 2.75 21.36
C GLU A 11 -31.86 4.03 21.56
N ARG A 12 -30.89 4.03 22.50
CA ARG A 12 -30.00 5.19 22.72
C ARG A 12 -29.17 5.54 21.49
N ARG A 13 -28.77 4.53 20.71
CA ARG A 13 -27.97 4.72 19.48
C ARG A 13 -28.82 5.22 18.32
N ALA A 14 -30.09 4.80 18.23
CA ALA A 14 -31.01 5.30 17.23
C ALA A 14 -31.32 6.80 17.46
N GLU A 15 -31.58 7.17 18.71
CA GLU A 15 -31.88 8.56 19.12
C GLU A 15 -30.66 9.50 18.94
N ALA A 16 -29.44 9.00 19.22
CA ALA A 16 -28.21 9.75 18.91
C ALA A 16 -27.96 9.93 17.41
N LYS A 17 -28.41 8.98 16.59
CA LYS A 17 -28.32 9.08 15.12
C LYS A 17 -29.31 10.11 14.56
N GLU A 18 -30.49 10.23 15.16
CA GLU A 18 -31.49 11.24 14.79
C GLU A 18 -31.15 12.65 15.30
N SER A 19 -30.60 12.75 16.51
CA SER A 19 -30.30 14.04 17.16
C SER A 19 -28.91 14.61 16.83
N GLY A 20 -28.02 13.81 16.23
CA GLY A 20 -26.65 14.20 15.88
C GLY A 20 -25.73 14.48 17.07
N LYS A 21 -26.19 14.23 18.31
CA LYS A 21 -25.43 14.44 19.54
C LYS A 21 -24.82 13.12 20.04
N PRO A 22 -23.58 13.13 20.59
CA PRO A 22 -22.97 11.93 21.16
C PRO A 22 -23.82 11.35 22.30
N VAL A 23 -23.85 10.01 22.42
CA VAL A 23 -24.52 9.34 23.54
C VAL A 23 -23.77 9.65 24.83
N GLU A 24 -24.39 10.39 25.74
CA GLU A 24 -23.80 10.72 27.03
C GLU A 24 -23.55 9.46 27.89
N PRO A 25 -22.43 9.41 28.63
CA PRO A 25 -22.14 8.29 29.51
C PRO A 25 -23.18 8.21 30.64
N PRO A 26 -23.66 6.99 30.99
CA PRO A 26 -24.69 6.84 32.01
C PRO A 26 -24.17 7.32 33.37
N THR A 27 -24.86 8.29 33.98
CA THR A 27 -24.48 8.93 35.25
C THR A 27 -24.76 8.05 36.48
N LYS A 28 -25.47 6.92 36.30
CA LYS A 28 -25.84 6.00 37.37
C LYS A 28 -25.60 4.56 36.94
N THR A 29 -25.00 3.77 37.82
CA THR A 29 -24.91 2.32 37.67
C THR A 29 -26.33 1.75 37.73
N PRO A 30 -26.79 1.04 36.68
CA PRO A 30 -28.08 0.36 36.77
C PRO A 30 -28.01 -0.66 37.90
N LYS A 31 -29.00 -0.66 38.80
CA LYS A 31 -29.14 -1.66 39.86
C LYS A 31 -29.44 -3.02 39.19
N MET A 32 -28.40 -3.76 38.82
CA MET A 32 -28.53 -5.11 38.30
C MET A 32 -29.01 -6.01 39.43
N LYS A 33 -30.18 -6.64 39.26
CA LYS A 33 -30.62 -7.68 40.19
C LYS A 33 -29.63 -8.83 40.10
N MET A 34 -28.99 -9.19 41.23
CA MET A 34 -28.09 -10.35 41.33
C MET A 34 -28.88 -11.67 41.33
N ALA A 35 -29.75 -11.85 40.32
CA ALA A 35 -30.48 -13.09 40.12
C ALA A 35 -29.67 -13.96 39.15
N GLN A 36 -29.52 -15.25 39.48
CA GLN A 36 -28.94 -16.19 38.52
C GLN A 36 -29.86 -16.26 37.29
N PRO A 37 -29.29 -16.34 36.06
CA PRO A 37 -30.07 -16.57 34.86
C PRO A 37 -30.90 -17.83 35.01
N ASP A 38 -32.15 -17.80 34.55
CA ASP A 38 -32.97 -18.99 34.47
C ASP A 38 -32.28 -20.03 33.57
N ARG A 39 -32.03 -21.23 34.13
CA ARG A 39 -31.38 -22.35 33.45
C ARG A 39 -32.38 -23.35 32.87
N SER A 40 -33.67 -22.99 32.88
CA SER A 40 -34.71 -23.76 32.21
C SER A 40 -34.47 -23.82 30.69
N ARG A 41 -35.17 -24.74 30.02
CA ARG A 41 -35.02 -25.02 28.58
C ARG A 41 -35.19 -23.73 27.75
N PRO A 42 -34.42 -23.53 26.66
CA PRO A 42 -34.48 -22.31 25.88
C PRO A 42 -35.90 -22.03 25.38
N SER A 43 -36.46 -20.86 25.70
CA SER A 43 -37.78 -20.43 25.21
C SER A 43 -37.74 -19.81 23.82
N LYS A 44 -36.54 -19.55 23.30
CA LYS A 44 -36.29 -18.92 22.00
C LYS A 44 -35.44 -19.84 21.13
N LYS A 45 -35.48 -19.59 19.81
CA LYS A 45 -34.63 -20.26 18.82
C LYS A 45 -33.21 -20.41 19.35
N THR A 46 -32.74 -21.65 19.37
CA THR A 46 -31.38 -21.97 19.78
C THR A 46 -30.40 -21.56 18.69
N LEU A 47 -29.12 -21.47 19.04
CA LEU A 47 -28.08 -21.22 18.05
C LEU A 47 -27.97 -22.37 17.03
N LEU A 48 -28.38 -23.58 17.41
CA LEU A 48 -28.45 -24.73 16.51
C LEU A 48 -29.58 -24.54 15.48
N ASP A 49 -30.76 -24.13 15.92
CA ASP A 49 -31.88 -23.86 15.01
C ASP A 49 -31.54 -22.73 14.01
N VAL A 50 -30.81 -21.70 14.47
CA VAL A 50 -30.33 -20.61 13.60
C VAL A 50 -29.25 -21.10 12.64
N TYR A 51 -28.36 -21.99 13.09
CA TYR A 51 -27.34 -22.58 12.24
C TYR A 51 -27.97 -23.41 11.11
N ASP A 52 -28.94 -24.26 11.42
CA ASP A 52 -29.63 -25.10 10.45
C ASP A 52 -30.37 -24.23 9.41
N GLU A 53 -31.08 -23.18 9.86
CA GLU A 53 -31.75 -22.22 8.98
C GLU A 53 -30.75 -21.49 8.05
N LYS A 54 -29.57 -21.11 8.54
CA LYS A 54 -28.54 -20.46 7.73
C LYS A 54 -27.86 -21.42 6.77
N LYS A 55 -27.69 -22.69 7.17
CA LYS A 55 -27.09 -23.73 6.33
C LYS A 55 -27.99 -24.08 5.15
N GLU A 56 -29.30 -24.22 5.37
CA GLU A 56 -30.27 -24.44 4.29
C GLU A 56 -30.26 -23.30 3.25
N LEU A 57 -30.10 -22.05 3.69
CA LEU A 57 -29.95 -20.90 2.78
C LEU A 57 -28.65 -20.93 1.96
N LEU A 58 -27.57 -21.50 2.51
CA LEU A 58 -26.30 -21.70 1.80
C LEU A 58 -26.40 -22.84 0.77
N GLU A 59 -27.16 -23.90 1.08
CA GLU A 59 -27.35 -25.03 0.17
C GLU A 59 -28.21 -24.65 -1.06
N GLN A 60 -29.07 -23.64 -0.94
CA GLN A 60 -29.87 -23.08 -2.04
C GLN A 60 -29.05 -22.29 -3.09
N GLY A 61 -27.75 -22.04 -2.86
CA GLY A 61 -26.82 -21.42 -3.80
C GLY A 61 -25.94 -20.34 -3.18
N GLN A 62 -25.56 -19.31 -3.96
CA GLN A 62 -24.93 -18.10 -3.42
C GLN A 62 -26.02 -17.04 -3.15
N PRO A 63 -26.62 -16.98 -1.94
CA PRO A 63 -27.58 -15.95 -1.58
C PRO A 63 -26.91 -14.58 -1.32
N PHE A 64 -25.58 -14.54 -1.34
CA PHE A 64 -24.80 -13.33 -1.16
C PHE A 64 -24.45 -12.73 -2.53
N ASP A 65 -24.53 -11.41 -2.61
CA ASP A 65 -24.11 -10.67 -3.78
C ASP A 65 -22.64 -11.02 -4.09
N LYS A 66 -22.34 -11.37 -5.36
CA LYS A 66 -21.00 -11.74 -5.83
C LYS A 66 -19.95 -10.66 -5.53
N LYS A 67 -20.38 -9.42 -5.36
CA LYS A 67 -19.54 -8.32 -4.89
C LYS A 67 -18.84 -8.60 -3.55
N TYR A 68 -19.37 -9.53 -2.75
CA TYR A 68 -18.92 -9.83 -1.38
C TYR A 68 -18.29 -11.22 -1.24
N GLU A 69 -17.85 -11.82 -2.35
CA GLU A 69 -17.17 -13.13 -2.40
C GLU A 69 -15.64 -13.03 -2.15
N ASP A 70 -15.20 -11.93 -1.53
CA ASP A 70 -13.80 -11.62 -1.22
C ASP A 70 -13.31 -12.26 0.10
N GLY A 71 -14.21 -12.87 0.88
CA GLY A 71 -13.91 -13.48 2.17
C GLY A 71 -13.73 -12.49 3.32
N LEU A 72 -14.08 -11.21 3.13
CA LEU A 72 -13.91 -10.18 4.15
C LEU A 72 -15.11 -10.13 5.13
N PRO A 73 -14.86 -10.06 6.45
CA PRO A 73 -15.93 -9.92 7.44
C PRO A 73 -16.56 -8.51 7.38
N ARG A 74 -17.85 -8.45 7.05
CA ARG A 74 -18.64 -7.21 6.94
C ARG A 74 -19.63 -7.07 8.10
N GLY A 75 -19.94 -5.83 8.49
CA GLY A 75 -20.94 -5.55 9.54
C GLY A 75 -22.38 -5.77 9.09
N GLU A 76 -23.32 -5.70 10.04
CA GLU A 76 -24.77 -5.91 9.84
C GLU A 76 -25.41 -4.99 8.78
N SER A 77 -24.79 -3.86 8.44
CA SER A 77 -25.25 -2.94 7.40
C SER A 77 -24.65 -3.19 6.02
N GLY A 78 -23.89 -4.28 5.82
CA GLY A 78 -23.10 -4.52 4.60
C GLY A 78 -21.89 -3.59 4.44
N ASN A 79 -21.73 -2.63 5.36
CA ASN A 79 -20.52 -1.83 5.48
C ASN A 79 -19.49 -2.65 6.25
N ILE A 80 -18.29 -2.70 5.71
CA ILE A 80 -17.10 -3.05 6.50
C ILE A 80 -17.08 -2.03 7.63
N LEU A 81 -17.14 -2.47 8.89
CA LEU A 81 -16.98 -1.61 10.06
C LEU A 81 -15.51 -1.19 10.14
N GLU A 82 -15.09 -0.39 9.16
CA GLU A 82 -13.80 0.27 9.10
C GLU A 82 -14.05 1.73 9.44
N ALA A 83 -13.98 2.04 10.74
CA ALA A 83 -13.96 3.41 11.19
C ALA A 83 -12.63 4.04 10.74
N GLY A 84 -12.59 4.58 9.52
CA GLY A 84 -11.63 5.62 9.12
C GLY A 84 -10.60 5.26 8.05
N LEU A 85 -10.57 4.05 7.53
CA LEU A 85 -9.77 3.69 6.36
C LEU A 85 -10.73 3.03 5.39
N GLY A 86 -10.72 3.42 4.12
CA GLY A 86 -11.51 2.73 3.10
C GLY A 86 -10.67 1.59 2.54
N ASP A 87 -11.32 0.52 2.08
CA ASP A 87 -10.74 -0.55 1.28
C ASP A 87 -9.58 -0.06 0.37
N GLY A 88 -8.35 -0.44 0.72
CA GLY A 88 -7.10 -0.08 0.02
C GLY A 88 -5.99 0.32 1.00
N GLU A 89 -4.73 0.37 0.54
CA GLU A 89 -3.58 0.86 1.32
C GLU A 89 -3.95 2.01 2.29
N PRO A 90 -3.35 2.11 3.49
CA PRO A 90 -3.70 3.12 4.51
C PRO A 90 -3.74 4.58 4.03
N ILE A 91 -3.12 4.88 2.88
CA ILE A 91 -2.91 6.21 2.31
C ILE A 91 -3.60 6.35 0.91
N GLY A 92 -4.24 5.29 0.39
CA GLY A 92 -4.81 5.22 -0.95
C GLY A 92 -3.79 5.32 -2.09
N PRO A 93 -4.19 5.16 -3.37
CA PRO A 93 -3.27 5.15 -4.51
C PRO A 93 -2.48 6.46 -4.69
N LEU A 94 -3.12 7.60 -4.39
CA LEU A 94 -2.47 8.91 -4.44
C LEU A 94 -1.40 9.03 -3.36
N GLY A 95 -1.75 8.65 -2.13
CA GLY A 95 -0.84 8.74 -1.00
C GLY A 95 0.33 7.77 -1.08
N ASP A 96 0.10 6.55 -1.58
CA ASP A 96 1.17 5.58 -1.86
C ASP A 96 2.14 6.16 -2.91
N ALA A 97 1.62 6.74 -4.01
CA ALA A 97 2.47 7.36 -5.02
C ALA A 97 3.29 8.54 -4.48
N ILE A 98 2.70 9.39 -3.63
CA ILE A 98 3.42 10.49 -2.97
C ILE A 98 4.53 9.94 -2.09
N PHE A 99 4.21 8.95 -1.25
CA PHE A 99 5.17 8.34 -0.33
C PHE A 99 6.38 7.78 -1.09
N TRP A 100 6.14 6.95 -2.10
CA TRP A 100 7.21 6.37 -2.92
C TRP A 100 7.99 7.41 -3.72
N ALA A 101 7.32 8.43 -4.28
CA ALA A 101 8.00 9.49 -5.01
C ALA A 101 8.95 10.28 -4.11
N VAL A 102 8.54 10.59 -2.88
CA VAL A 102 9.41 11.27 -1.90
C VAL A 102 10.58 10.38 -1.50
N CYS A 103 10.34 9.09 -1.20
CA CYS A 103 11.40 8.14 -0.88
C CYS A 103 12.43 8.01 -2.00
N LEU A 104 11.99 7.83 -3.23
CA LEU A 104 12.89 7.70 -4.39
C LEU A 104 13.57 9.02 -4.74
N THR A 105 12.94 10.17 -4.49
CA THR A 105 13.60 11.48 -4.66
C THR A 105 14.69 11.68 -3.62
N MET A 106 14.49 11.25 -2.37
CA MET A 106 15.56 11.26 -1.36
C MET A 106 16.71 10.34 -1.77
N PHE A 107 16.40 9.14 -2.28
CA PHE A 107 17.42 8.23 -2.81
C PHE A 107 18.20 8.85 -3.99
N HIS A 108 17.51 9.45 -4.96
CA HIS A 108 18.12 10.20 -6.06
C HIS A 108 19.04 11.30 -5.56
N PHE A 109 18.57 12.10 -4.60
CA PHE A 109 19.36 13.18 -4.01
C PHE A 109 20.63 12.64 -3.35
N THR A 110 20.52 11.55 -2.60
CA THR A 110 21.67 10.89 -1.98
C THR A 110 22.64 10.38 -3.03
N LEU A 111 22.17 9.74 -4.10
CA LEU A 111 23.03 9.32 -5.21
C LEU A 111 23.74 10.52 -5.86
N ASP A 112 23.04 11.64 -6.10
CA ASP A 112 23.64 12.85 -6.68
C ASP A 112 24.78 13.35 -5.77
N VAL A 113 24.56 13.44 -4.45
CA VAL A 113 25.62 13.83 -3.49
C VAL A 113 26.78 12.83 -3.48
N LEU A 114 26.49 11.52 -3.50
CA LEU A 114 27.54 10.49 -3.47
C LEU A 114 28.43 10.54 -4.70
N VAL A 115 27.90 10.79 -5.90
CA VAL A 115 28.71 10.85 -7.11
C VAL A 115 29.68 12.04 -7.06
N PHE A 116 29.28 13.19 -6.50
CA PHE A 116 30.23 14.30 -6.28
C PHE A 116 31.37 13.90 -5.34
N ASN A 117 31.06 13.18 -4.26
CA ASN A 117 32.06 12.69 -3.31
C ASN A 117 32.98 11.62 -3.93
N GLN A 118 32.45 10.71 -4.76
CA GLN A 118 33.23 9.65 -5.43
C GLN A 118 34.34 10.22 -6.33
N TYR A 119 34.09 11.34 -6.99
CA TYR A 119 35.05 12.00 -7.89
C TYR A 119 35.75 13.21 -7.25
N ALA A 120 35.64 13.38 -5.93
CA ALA A 120 36.24 14.48 -5.18
C ALA A 120 35.98 15.87 -5.80
N GLN A 121 34.74 16.11 -6.25
CA GLN A 121 34.33 17.40 -6.83
C GLN A 121 33.56 18.24 -5.81
N ASP A 122 33.63 19.56 -5.96
CA ASP A 122 32.86 20.49 -5.13
C ASP A 122 31.36 20.35 -5.35
N ILE A 123 30.61 20.22 -4.24
CA ILE A 123 29.16 20.02 -4.28
C ILE A 123 28.45 21.30 -4.71
N VAL A 124 27.80 21.25 -5.86
CA VAL A 124 26.98 22.36 -6.39
C VAL A 124 25.53 22.21 -5.91
N TRP A 125 25.27 22.63 -4.67
CA TRP A 125 23.95 22.51 -4.03
C TRP A 125 22.76 23.01 -4.86
N PRO A 126 22.81 24.19 -5.51
CA PRO A 126 21.67 24.67 -6.30
C PRO A 126 21.33 23.73 -7.47
N ALA A 127 22.34 23.10 -8.08
CA ALA A 127 22.14 22.19 -9.19
C ALA A 127 21.50 20.87 -8.73
N ILE A 128 21.94 20.34 -7.59
CA ILE A 128 21.39 19.11 -6.98
C ILE A 128 19.94 19.33 -6.56
N ILE A 129 19.65 20.42 -5.84
CA ILE A 129 18.29 20.76 -5.41
C ILE A 129 17.37 20.92 -6.61
N LYS A 130 17.80 21.65 -7.64
CA LYS A 130 17.02 21.84 -8.87
C LYS A 130 16.71 20.50 -9.55
N ARG A 131 17.69 19.60 -9.64
CA ARG A 131 17.51 18.29 -10.28
C ARG A 131 16.58 17.39 -9.49
N SER A 132 16.75 17.32 -8.17
CA SER A 132 15.88 16.56 -7.27
C SER A 132 14.44 17.11 -7.27
N ALA A 133 14.26 18.43 -7.33
CA ALA A 133 12.94 19.03 -7.50
C ALA A 133 12.32 18.74 -8.88
N THR A 134 13.15 18.61 -9.93
CA THR A 134 12.68 18.29 -11.28
C THR A 134 12.25 16.83 -11.41
N ILE A 135 12.95 15.90 -10.75
CA ILE A 135 12.65 14.47 -10.85
C ILE A 135 11.47 14.04 -10.00
N LEU A 136 11.18 14.74 -8.89
CA LEU A 136 10.06 14.46 -8.00
C LEU A 136 8.70 14.31 -8.73
N PRO A 137 8.23 15.29 -9.52
CA PRO A 137 6.95 15.15 -10.24
C PRO A 137 6.98 14.05 -11.31
N ILE A 138 8.14 13.77 -11.89
CA ILE A 138 8.33 12.71 -12.88
C ILE A 138 8.17 11.34 -12.21
N LEU A 139 8.85 11.13 -11.08
CA LEU A 139 8.73 9.91 -10.29
C LEU A 139 7.31 9.72 -9.77
N PHE A 140 6.70 10.78 -9.25
CA PHE A 140 5.30 10.72 -8.82
C PHE A 140 4.38 10.23 -9.94
N LEU A 141 4.48 10.81 -11.14
CA LEU A 141 3.65 10.42 -12.28
C LEU A 141 3.92 8.98 -12.70
N VAL A 142 5.19 8.59 -12.84
CA VAL A 142 5.57 7.22 -13.22
C VAL A 142 5.03 6.21 -12.21
N ILE A 143 5.22 6.45 -10.91
CA ILE A 143 4.77 5.56 -9.85
C ILE A 143 3.25 5.49 -9.83
N TYR A 144 2.57 6.63 -9.91
CA TYR A 144 1.10 6.70 -9.90
C TYR A 144 0.49 5.90 -11.07
N ILE A 145 1.06 6.01 -12.27
CA ILE A 145 0.60 5.25 -13.45
C ILE A 145 0.94 3.77 -13.29
N MET A 146 2.19 3.43 -12.96
CA MET A 146 2.65 2.05 -12.93
C MET A 146 2.05 1.23 -11.79
N ARG A 147 1.63 1.87 -10.70
CA ARG A 147 0.93 1.25 -9.57
C ARG A 147 -0.59 1.39 -9.65
N SER A 148 -1.13 1.98 -10.72
CA SER A 148 -2.57 2.07 -10.92
C SER A 148 -3.20 0.68 -11.07
N GLU A 149 -4.48 0.55 -10.68
CA GLU A 149 -5.25 -0.69 -10.84
C GLU A 149 -5.29 -1.20 -12.28
N THR A 150 -5.18 -0.30 -13.26
CA THR A 150 -5.09 -0.66 -14.68
C THR A 150 -3.76 -1.34 -15.01
N ALA A 151 -2.65 -0.85 -14.47
CA ALA A 151 -1.32 -1.43 -14.69
C ALA A 151 -1.20 -2.80 -14.00
N LYS A 152 -1.79 -2.96 -12.81
CA LYS A 152 -1.86 -4.25 -12.11
C LYS A 152 -2.62 -5.31 -12.90
N LYS A 153 -3.68 -4.96 -13.63
CA LYS A 153 -4.39 -5.94 -14.49
C LYS A 153 -3.52 -6.56 -15.58
N LEU A 154 -2.44 -5.89 -15.98
CA LEU A 154 -1.50 -6.35 -17.00
C LEU A 154 -0.16 -6.76 -16.38
N GLU A 155 -0.21 -7.55 -15.29
CA GLU A 155 0.98 -7.95 -14.51
C GLU A 155 2.14 -8.44 -15.39
N TRP A 156 1.89 -9.33 -16.35
CA TRP A 156 2.96 -9.86 -17.20
C TRP A 156 3.63 -8.79 -18.07
N GLY A 157 2.85 -7.88 -18.65
CA GLY A 157 3.38 -6.77 -19.46
C GLY A 157 4.19 -5.78 -18.62
N ARG A 158 3.69 -5.47 -17.41
CA ARG A 158 4.38 -4.63 -16.42
C ARG A 158 5.73 -5.23 -16.03
N GLN A 159 5.76 -6.54 -15.74
CA GLN A 159 6.98 -7.26 -15.36
C GLN A 159 8.03 -7.27 -16.47
N ILE A 160 7.63 -7.57 -17.72
CA ILE A 160 8.56 -7.52 -18.86
C ILE A 160 9.10 -6.10 -19.06
N LEU A 161 8.25 -5.08 -18.95
CA LEU A 161 8.66 -3.69 -19.10
C LEU A 161 9.73 -3.33 -18.07
N PHE A 162 9.49 -3.61 -16.78
CA PHE A 162 10.47 -3.34 -15.72
C PHE A 162 11.73 -4.19 -15.86
N PHE A 163 11.62 -5.43 -16.35
CA PHE A 163 12.78 -6.27 -16.61
C PHE A 163 13.68 -5.71 -17.71
N VAL A 164 13.11 -5.33 -18.85
CA VAL A 164 13.88 -4.75 -19.97
C VAL A 164 14.46 -3.40 -19.58
N MET A 165 13.63 -2.51 -19.01
CA MET A 165 14.04 -1.17 -18.63
C MET A 165 15.07 -1.19 -17.49
N GLY A 166 14.89 -2.06 -16.50
CA GLY A 166 15.82 -2.26 -15.38
C GLY A 166 17.16 -2.79 -15.88
N THR A 167 17.16 -3.89 -16.63
CA THR A 167 18.41 -4.48 -17.16
C THR A 167 19.14 -3.48 -18.08
N ALA A 168 18.43 -2.79 -18.96
CA ALA A 168 19.04 -1.77 -19.82
C ALA A 168 19.65 -0.61 -19.01
N ALA A 169 18.96 -0.13 -17.98
CA ALA A 169 19.47 0.93 -17.10
C ALA A 169 20.70 0.47 -16.29
N GLY A 170 20.69 -0.77 -15.77
CA GLY A 170 21.80 -1.37 -15.03
C GLY A 170 23.05 -1.52 -15.90
N CYS A 171 22.93 -2.18 -17.05
CA CYS A 171 24.02 -2.35 -18.02
C CYS A 171 24.58 -1.00 -18.49
N TYR A 172 23.69 -0.03 -18.79
CA TYR A 172 24.11 1.31 -19.20
C TYR A 172 24.82 2.06 -18.08
N LEU A 173 24.39 1.93 -16.82
CA LEU A 173 25.06 2.54 -15.66
C LEU A 173 26.47 1.99 -15.47
N ILE A 174 26.65 0.67 -15.60
CA ILE A 174 27.95 -0.01 -15.55
C ILE A 174 28.85 0.50 -16.68
N GLN A 175 28.32 0.53 -17.91
CA GLN A 175 29.05 1.06 -19.06
C GLN A 175 29.43 2.53 -18.84
N ALA A 176 28.51 3.33 -18.28
CA ALA A 176 28.69 4.74 -18.13
C ALA A 176 29.80 5.07 -17.13
N GLY A 177 29.82 4.39 -15.98
CA GLY A 177 30.88 4.61 -15.00
C GLY A 177 32.27 4.14 -15.50
N ASN A 178 32.34 3.13 -16.38
CA ASN A 178 33.61 2.59 -16.88
C ASN A 178 34.15 3.35 -18.10
N LYS A 179 33.28 3.93 -18.95
CA LYS A 179 33.69 4.50 -20.25
C LYS A 179 33.55 6.02 -20.36
N TYR A 180 32.68 6.65 -19.59
CA TYR A 180 32.45 8.10 -19.71
C TYR A 180 33.19 8.89 -18.64
N ASP A 181 33.49 10.13 -18.99
CA ASP A 181 34.09 11.08 -18.05
C ASP A 181 33.14 11.41 -16.90
N TYR A 182 33.74 11.79 -15.77
CA TYR A 182 33.05 12.05 -14.51
C TYR A 182 31.85 13.00 -14.63
N PHE A 183 31.95 14.08 -15.44
CA PHE A 183 30.86 15.03 -15.62
C PHE A 183 29.59 14.40 -16.23
N PHE A 184 29.78 13.43 -17.12
CA PHE A 184 28.67 12.70 -17.72
C PHE A 184 28.04 11.76 -16.70
N VAL A 185 28.86 11.03 -15.95
CA VAL A 185 28.42 10.13 -14.88
C VAL A 185 27.65 10.90 -13.80
N MET A 186 28.16 12.04 -13.34
CA MET A 186 27.49 12.94 -12.39
C MET A 186 26.09 13.39 -12.83
N LYS A 187 25.87 13.52 -14.14
CA LYS A 187 24.57 13.97 -14.66
C LYS A 187 23.59 12.82 -14.81
N GLN A 188 24.07 11.66 -15.22
CA GLN A 188 23.22 10.55 -15.64
C GLN A 188 23.07 9.46 -14.59
N ALA A 189 24.09 9.20 -13.77
CA ALA A 189 24.07 8.11 -12.81
C ALA A 189 22.99 8.26 -11.72
N PRO A 190 22.73 9.43 -11.13
CA PRO A 190 21.67 9.56 -10.13
C PRO A 190 20.25 9.23 -10.63
N PRO A 191 19.76 9.77 -11.76
CA PRO A 191 18.45 9.42 -12.28
C PRO A 191 18.37 7.98 -12.78
N LEU A 192 19.39 7.48 -13.49
CA LEU A 192 19.41 6.09 -13.97
C LEU A 192 19.50 5.08 -12.83
N GLY A 193 20.33 5.32 -11.83
CA GLY A 193 20.46 4.47 -10.65
C GLY A 193 19.16 4.41 -9.85
N THR A 194 18.48 5.55 -9.69
CA THR A 194 17.16 5.60 -9.04
C THR A 194 16.12 4.79 -9.81
N PHE A 195 16.09 4.94 -11.14
CA PHE A 195 15.16 4.22 -11.99
C PHE A 195 15.46 2.71 -12.06
N TRP A 196 16.74 2.33 -12.06
CA TRP A 196 17.17 0.92 -11.99
C TRP A 196 16.72 0.27 -10.69
N VAL A 197 17.01 0.89 -9.54
CA VAL A 197 16.58 0.38 -8.22
C VAL A 197 15.05 0.30 -8.12
N PHE A 198 14.34 1.33 -8.59
CA PHE A 198 12.88 1.30 -8.66
C PHE A 198 12.37 0.11 -9.50
N SER A 199 12.95 -0.10 -10.67
CA SER A 199 12.57 -1.22 -11.55
C SER A 199 12.80 -2.57 -10.87
N VAL A 200 13.92 -2.74 -10.16
CA VAL A 200 14.24 -3.98 -9.43
C VAL A 200 13.28 -4.25 -8.28
N ILE A 201 12.90 -3.22 -7.52
CA ILE A 201 11.95 -3.35 -6.40
C ILE A 201 10.55 -3.73 -6.89
N GLU A 202 10.16 -3.25 -8.06
CA GLU A 202 8.81 -3.41 -8.60
C GLU A 202 8.62 -4.74 -9.37
N MET A 203 9.73 -5.43 -9.66
CA MET A 203 9.77 -6.77 -10.25
C MET A 203 9.48 -7.88 -9.24
N ASN A 204 8.92 -8.99 -9.71
CA ASN A 204 8.88 -10.23 -8.95
C ASN A 204 10.30 -10.75 -8.72
N LEU A 205 10.51 -11.43 -7.58
CA LEU A 205 11.84 -11.87 -7.14
C LEU A 205 12.65 -12.60 -8.23
N TYR A 206 12.02 -13.50 -8.98
CA TYR A 206 12.70 -14.24 -10.05
C TYR A 206 13.22 -13.32 -11.17
N PHE A 207 12.41 -12.35 -11.63
CA PHE A 207 12.82 -11.39 -12.65
C PHE A 207 13.86 -10.41 -12.11
N GLY A 208 13.72 -9.97 -10.85
CA GLY A 208 14.70 -9.12 -10.19
C GLY A 208 16.08 -9.79 -10.12
N VAL A 209 16.14 -11.03 -9.62
CA VAL A 209 17.39 -11.81 -9.57
C VAL A 209 17.96 -12.04 -10.97
N ALA A 210 17.12 -12.40 -11.95
CA ALA A 210 17.57 -12.58 -13.32
C ALA A 210 18.16 -11.29 -13.93
N SER A 211 17.53 -10.13 -13.69
CA SER A 211 18.01 -8.85 -14.23
C SER A 211 19.39 -8.47 -13.66
N VAL A 212 19.58 -8.63 -12.35
CA VAL A 212 20.85 -8.35 -11.69
C VAL A 212 21.93 -9.34 -12.14
N LEU A 213 21.59 -10.62 -12.33
CA LEU A 213 22.53 -11.60 -12.88
C LEU A 213 22.97 -11.21 -14.30
N ILE A 214 22.08 -10.69 -15.13
CA ILE A 214 22.44 -10.19 -16.46
C ILE A 214 23.39 -9.00 -16.35
N ASP A 215 23.12 -8.04 -15.46
CA ASP A 215 24.01 -6.90 -15.22
C ASP A 215 25.41 -7.36 -14.77
N LEU A 216 25.49 -8.39 -13.92
CA LEU A 216 26.76 -8.98 -13.47
C LEU A 216 27.50 -9.72 -14.59
N VAL A 217 26.78 -10.50 -15.40
CA VAL A 217 27.35 -11.17 -16.57
C VAL A 217 27.86 -10.14 -17.57
N PHE A 218 27.12 -9.06 -17.79
CA PHE A 218 27.54 -7.95 -18.65
C PHE A 218 28.83 -7.29 -18.14
N LEU A 219 28.94 -7.05 -16.84
CA LEU A 219 30.15 -6.53 -16.22
C LEU A 219 31.35 -7.47 -16.47
N TRP A 220 31.17 -8.77 -16.25
CA TRP A 220 32.22 -9.77 -16.40
C TRP A 220 32.68 -9.94 -17.86
N VAL A 221 31.74 -10.02 -18.80
CA VAL A 221 32.04 -10.21 -20.24
C VAL A 221 32.79 -9.02 -20.84
N ASN A 222 32.60 -7.81 -20.30
CA ASN A 222 33.24 -6.60 -20.80
C ASN A 222 34.53 -6.22 -20.03
N ASP A 223 35.00 -7.07 -19.11
CA ASP A 223 36.17 -6.80 -18.24
C ASP A 223 36.09 -5.45 -17.51
N PHE A 224 34.87 -5.05 -17.13
CA PHE A 224 34.63 -3.79 -16.43
C PHE A 224 35.00 -3.90 -14.96
N SER A 225 35.53 -2.80 -14.39
CA SER A 225 35.84 -2.75 -12.96
C SER A 225 34.57 -2.51 -12.15
N VAL A 226 34.51 -3.15 -10.98
CA VAL A 226 33.58 -2.76 -9.91
C VAL A 226 34.22 -1.54 -9.24
N PHE A 227 33.58 -0.38 -9.39
CA PHE A 227 34.07 0.93 -8.93
C PHE A 227 34.44 0.96 -7.45
#